data_AF-A0A9D9JKR7-F1
#
_entry.id   AF-A0A9D9JKR7-F1
#
_cell.length_a   1.000
_cell.length_b   1.000
_cell.length_c   1.000
_cell.angle_alpha   90.00
_cell.angle_beta   90.00
_cell.angle_gamma   90.00
#
_symmetry.space_group_name_H-M   'P 1'
#
loop_
_entity.id
_entity.type
_entity.pdbx_description
1 polymer ?
#
loop_
_entity_poly.entity_id
_entity_poly.type
_entity_poly.pdbx_seq_one_letter_code
_entity_poly.pdbx_strand_id
1 'polypeptide(L)'
;FGRMDGRNMEHRSPRAGFSRVRFEELSRLVWRRFHLDSPVRFAALVGMLAGLVSVAGLLERGGYAGDFTWAWRAARLWLAGRDPYLDPGLHPIFPYPFDAPLLYPMPAVVIALPFALLPAWMAGTAFFALSAGTLAYVIARTE
;
A
#
# COMPACT_ATOMS: atom_id res chain seq x y z
N PHE A 1 -69.36 42.68 18.98
CA PHE A 1 -67.96 42.51 19.42
C PHE A 1 -67.38 41.27 18.76
N GLY A 2 -66.73 41.46 17.60
CA GLY A 2 -66.18 40.39 16.78
C GLY A 2 -64.77 40.00 17.20
N ARG A 3 -64.51 38.69 17.23
CA ARG A 3 -63.25 38.01 17.57
C ARG A 3 -62.17 38.36 16.54
N MET A 4 -61.03 38.93 16.97
CA MET A 4 -59.84 39.06 16.13
C MET A 4 -59.04 37.76 16.19
N ASP A 5 -58.87 37.13 15.03
CA ASP A 5 -58.15 35.89 14.85
C ASP A 5 -56.68 36.18 14.48
N GLY A 6 -55.77 35.54 15.21
CA GLY A 6 -54.34 35.77 15.12
C GLY A 6 -53.73 35.15 13.87
N ARG A 7 -52.97 35.94 13.11
CA ARG A 7 -52.06 35.44 12.08
C ARG A 7 -50.68 36.07 12.25
N ASN A 8 -49.87 35.43 13.10
CA ASN A 8 -48.42 35.61 13.11
C ASN A 8 -47.86 34.98 11.82
N MET A 9 -47.26 35.80 10.97
CA MET A 9 -46.48 35.33 9.84
C MET A 9 -45.09 34.87 10.32
N GLU A 10 -44.92 33.56 10.53
CA GLU A 10 -43.59 32.96 10.66
C GLU A 10 -42.91 32.93 9.28
N HIS A 11 -41.97 33.83 9.06
CA HIS A 11 -41.05 33.81 7.93
C HIS A 11 -40.00 32.71 8.16
N ARG A 12 -40.29 31.48 7.72
CA ARG A 12 -39.32 30.38 7.74
C ARG A 12 -38.36 30.47 6.56
N SER A 13 -37.13 30.89 6.87
CA SER A 13 -35.96 30.73 6.00
C SER A 13 -35.74 29.25 5.66
N PRO A 14 -35.56 28.87 4.37
CA PRO A 14 -35.16 27.53 4.01
C PRO A 14 -33.69 27.32 4.40
N ARG A 15 -33.47 26.63 5.52
CA ARG A 15 -32.14 26.11 5.87
C ARG A 15 -31.71 25.18 4.74
N ALA A 16 -30.66 25.59 4.02
CA ALA A 16 -29.96 24.77 3.06
C ALA A 16 -29.37 23.55 3.77
N GLY A 17 -30.18 22.50 3.87
CA GLY A 17 -29.72 21.16 4.23
C GLY A 17 -28.88 20.62 3.09
N PHE A 18 -27.61 21.02 3.02
CA PHE A 18 -26.63 20.33 2.21
C PHE A 18 -26.51 18.92 2.79
N SER A 19 -27.21 18.03 2.12
CA SER A 19 -27.57 16.67 2.51
C SER A 19 -26.32 15.81 2.73
N ARG A 20 -25.98 15.56 3.99
CA ARG A 20 -25.04 14.49 4.42
C ARG A 20 -25.40 13.13 3.80
N VAL A 21 -26.69 12.91 3.52
CA VAL A 21 -27.27 11.74 2.86
C VAL A 21 -26.69 11.51 1.45
N ARG A 22 -26.33 12.57 0.72
CA ARG A 22 -25.94 12.47 -0.69
C ARG A 22 -24.55 11.86 -0.88
N PHE A 23 -23.63 12.05 0.08
CA PHE A 23 -22.29 11.48 0.01
C PHE A 23 -22.28 9.97 0.28
N GLU A 24 -23.06 9.51 1.26
CA GLU A 24 -23.19 8.08 1.53
C GLU A 24 -23.96 7.31 0.45
N GLU A 25 -24.95 7.94 -0.17
CA GLU A 25 -25.63 7.33 -1.32
C GLU A 25 -24.73 7.30 -2.55
N LEU A 26 -23.98 8.38 -2.82
CA LEU A 26 -23.01 8.43 -3.91
C LEU A 26 -21.87 7.43 -3.70
N SER A 27 -21.33 7.32 -2.47
CA SER A 27 -20.30 6.34 -2.17
C SER A 27 -20.85 4.92 -2.39
N ARG A 28 -22.01 4.59 -1.81
CA ARG A 28 -22.67 3.28 -2.03
C ARG A 28 -22.98 2.98 -3.49
N LEU A 29 -23.38 3.98 -4.28
CA LEU A 29 -23.64 3.85 -5.72
C LEU A 29 -22.36 3.64 -6.52
N VAL A 30 -21.29 4.37 -6.22
CA VAL A 30 -19.97 4.21 -6.83
C VAL A 30 -19.44 2.81 -6.52
N TRP A 31 -19.51 2.37 -5.25
CA TRP A 31 -19.12 1.03 -4.82
C TRP A 31 -19.96 -0.08 -5.50
N ARG A 32 -21.28 0.11 -5.66
CA ARG A 32 -22.14 -0.82 -6.41
C ARG A 32 -21.87 -0.83 -7.92
N ARG A 33 -21.41 0.30 -8.49
CA ARG A 33 -21.17 0.45 -9.93
C ARG A 33 -19.83 -0.16 -10.33
N PHE A 34 -18.83 -0.07 -9.45
CA PHE A 34 -17.55 -0.76 -9.60
C PHE A 34 -17.62 -2.13 -8.94
N HIS A 35 -18.40 -3.03 -9.55
CA HIS A 35 -18.44 -4.46 -9.29
C HIS A 35 -17.06 -5.11 -9.53
N LEU A 36 -16.14 -4.90 -8.60
CA LEU A 36 -15.09 -5.86 -8.30
C LEU A 36 -15.71 -6.90 -7.37
N ASP A 37 -16.69 -7.65 -7.88
CA ASP A 37 -17.50 -8.63 -7.11
C ASP A 37 -16.66 -9.71 -6.42
N SER A 38 -15.37 -9.77 -6.77
CA SER A 38 -14.39 -10.63 -6.16
C SER A 38 -13.27 -9.78 -5.54
N PRO A 39 -13.13 -9.80 -4.20
CA PRO A 39 -11.98 -9.21 -3.51
C PRO A 39 -10.63 -9.68 -4.09
N VAL A 40 -10.58 -10.89 -4.63
CA VAL A 40 -9.39 -11.45 -5.28
C VAL A 40 -9.05 -10.71 -6.58
N ARG A 41 -10.04 -10.36 -7.40
CA ARG A 41 -9.81 -9.59 -8.64
C ARG A 41 -9.31 -8.19 -8.35
N PHE A 42 -9.88 -7.54 -7.35
CA PHE A 42 -9.42 -6.24 -6.89
C PHE A 42 -7.98 -6.30 -6.40
N ALA A 43 -7.68 -7.26 -5.53
CA ALA A 43 -6.35 -7.50 -5.01
C ALA A 43 -5.30 -7.75 -6.11
N ALA A 44 -5.65 -8.58 -7.09
CA ALA A 44 -4.80 -8.87 -8.24
C ALA A 44 -4.52 -7.60 -9.08
N LEU A 45 -5.55 -6.79 -9.34
CA LEU A 45 -5.40 -5.53 -10.08
C LEU A 45 -4.49 -4.55 -9.32
N VAL A 46 -4.75 -4.33 -8.03
CA VAL A 46 -3.94 -3.42 -7.20
C VAL A 46 -2.51 -3.91 -7.10
N GLY A 47 -2.30 -5.20 -6.85
CA GLY A 47 -0.96 -5.80 -6.80
C GLY A 47 -0.20 -5.65 -8.12
N MET A 48 -0.87 -5.88 -9.26
CA MET A 48 -0.27 -5.72 -10.59
C MET A 48 0.12 -4.26 -10.86
N LEU A 49 -0.77 -3.30 -10.59
CA LEU A 49 -0.50 -1.87 -10.77
C LEU A 49 0.65 -1.38 -9.86
N ALA A 50 0.63 -1.80 -8.58
CA ALA A 50 1.71 -1.51 -7.65
C ALA A 50 3.04 -2.10 -8.11
N GLY A 51 3.02 -3.33 -8.64
CA GLY A 51 4.17 -3.98 -9.24
C GLY A 51 4.72 -3.20 -10.43
N LEU A 52 3.86 -2.74 -11.36
CA LEU A 52 4.28 -1.94 -12.51
C LEU A 52 4.94 -0.62 -12.10
N VAL A 53 4.34 0.10 -11.16
CA VAL A 53 4.92 1.33 -10.60
C VAL A 53 6.27 1.06 -9.92
N SER A 54 6.36 -0.05 -9.18
CA SER A 54 7.61 -0.46 -8.54
C SER A 54 8.71 -0.77 -9.57
N VAL A 55 8.43 -1.59 -10.60
CA VAL A 55 9.41 -1.92 -11.64
C VAL A 55 9.92 -0.64 -12.30
N ALA A 56 9.02 0.24 -12.72
CA ALA A 56 9.40 1.50 -13.36
C ALA A 56 10.34 2.32 -12.45
N GLY A 57 9.96 2.53 -11.19
CA GLY A 57 10.77 3.31 -10.25
C GLY A 57 12.10 2.64 -9.87
N LEU A 58 12.15 1.32 -9.78
CA LEU A 58 13.39 0.60 -9.43
C LEU A 58 14.37 0.58 -10.60
N LEU A 59 13.89 0.41 -11.83
CA LEU A 59 14.75 0.43 -13.02
C LEU A 59 15.37 1.82 -13.25
N GLU A 60 14.64 2.90 -12.97
CA GLU A 60 15.19 4.27 -12.98
C GLU A 60 16.28 4.50 -11.92
N ARG A 61 16.22 3.77 -10.80
CA ARG A 61 17.11 3.95 -9.63
C ARG A 61 18.25 2.92 -9.55
N GLY A 62 18.58 2.27 -10.66
CA GLY A 62 19.70 1.34 -10.74
C GLY A 62 19.38 -0.14 -10.44
N GLY A 63 18.10 -0.52 -10.37
CA GLY A 63 17.68 -1.93 -10.35
C GLY A 63 17.84 -2.65 -9.01
N TYR A 64 18.03 -1.92 -7.92
CA TYR A 64 17.98 -2.47 -6.56
C TYR A 64 16.53 -2.58 -6.06
N ALA A 65 16.30 -3.24 -4.93
CA ALA A 65 14.97 -3.46 -4.36
C ALA A 65 14.49 -2.28 -3.48
N GLY A 66 15.07 -1.08 -3.62
CA GLY A 66 14.89 0.02 -2.66
C GLY A 66 15.30 -0.40 -1.25
N ASP A 67 14.53 0.01 -0.23
CA ASP A 67 14.82 -0.35 1.17
C ASP A 67 14.72 -1.85 1.45
N PHE A 68 14.00 -2.61 0.60
CA PHE A 68 13.97 -4.06 0.71
C PHE A 68 15.32 -4.71 0.38
N THR A 69 16.24 -3.98 -0.25
CA THR A 69 17.58 -4.50 -0.61
C THR A 69 18.37 -4.97 0.59
N TRP A 70 18.20 -4.30 1.73
CA TRP A 70 18.83 -4.65 3.00
C TRP A 70 18.47 -6.07 3.45
N ALA A 71 17.17 -6.34 3.57
CA ALA A 71 16.66 -7.64 3.96
C ALA A 71 16.94 -8.72 2.91
N TRP A 72 16.81 -8.39 1.62
CA TRP A 72 17.14 -9.30 0.51
C TRP A 72 18.61 -9.73 0.52
N ARG A 73 19.54 -8.79 0.68
CA ARG A 73 20.99 -9.10 0.72
C ARG A 73 21.34 -9.92 1.96
N ALA A 74 20.79 -9.55 3.12
CA ALA A 74 20.91 -10.30 4.35
C ALA A 74 20.41 -11.75 4.20
N ALA A 75 19.25 -11.94 3.56
CA ALA A 75 18.69 -13.26 3.32
C ALA A 75 19.61 -14.12 2.43
N ARG A 76 20.24 -13.51 1.42
CA ARG A 76 21.23 -14.21 0.57
C ARG A 76 22.51 -14.58 1.32
N LEU A 77 23.02 -13.71 2.19
CA LEU A 77 24.16 -14.02 3.05
C LEU A 77 23.83 -15.18 4.00
N TRP A 78 22.65 -15.14 4.60
CA TRP A 78 22.20 -16.19 5.51
C TRP A 78 22.03 -17.54 4.80
N LEU A 79 21.44 -17.56 3.61
CA LEU A 79 21.37 -18.75 2.75
C LEU A 79 22.76 -19.30 2.36
N ALA A 80 23.76 -18.43 2.28
CA ALA A 80 25.15 -18.82 2.04
C ALA A 80 25.89 -19.26 3.33
N GLY A 81 25.19 -19.43 4.46
CA GLY A 81 25.77 -19.83 5.74
C GLY A 81 26.59 -18.74 6.43
N ARG A 82 26.40 -17.47 6.05
CA ARG A 82 27.10 -16.32 6.64
C ARG A 82 26.19 -15.60 7.64
N ASP A 83 26.82 -14.88 8.57
CA ASP A 83 26.10 -13.96 9.46
C ASP A 83 25.57 -12.76 8.65
N PRO A 84 24.25 -12.55 8.56
CA PRO A 84 23.67 -11.44 7.80
C PRO A 84 23.98 -10.05 8.37
N TYR A 85 24.43 -9.96 9.62
CA TYR A 85 24.80 -8.70 10.27
C TYR A 85 26.28 -8.32 10.05
N LEU A 86 27.08 -9.24 9.51
CA LEU A 86 28.51 -9.04 9.24
C LEU A 86 28.78 -9.13 7.73
N ASP A 87 28.11 -8.26 6.95
CA ASP A 87 28.29 -8.22 5.50
C ASP A 87 29.63 -7.55 5.12
N PRO A 88 30.61 -8.30 4.57
CA PRO A 88 31.92 -7.77 4.22
C PRO A 88 31.89 -6.86 2.98
N GLY A 89 30.77 -6.82 2.24
CA GLY A 89 30.62 -6.00 1.04
C GLY A 89 30.24 -4.55 1.29
N LEU A 90 30.12 -4.14 2.56
CA LEU A 90 29.68 -2.81 2.95
C LEU A 90 30.83 -1.86 3.23
N HIS A 91 30.69 -0.62 2.77
CA HIS A 91 31.63 0.43 3.08
C HIS A 91 30.97 1.81 2.98
N PRO A 92 31.21 2.76 3.90
CA PRO A 92 30.62 4.11 3.86
C PRO A 92 30.93 4.94 2.61
N ILE A 93 31.85 4.49 1.75
CA ILE A 93 32.21 5.18 0.49
C ILE A 93 31.40 4.67 -0.69
N PHE A 94 30.78 3.50 -0.55
CA PHE A 94 29.92 2.94 -1.59
C PHE A 94 28.59 3.67 -1.60
N PRO A 95 27.92 3.75 -2.76
CA PRO A 95 26.60 4.35 -2.83
C PRO A 95 25.57 3.47 -2.10
N TYR A 96 24.46 4.10 -1.73
CA TYR A 96 23.26 3.37 -1.30
C TYR A 96 22.92 2.23 -2.27
N PRO A 97 22.54 1.03 -1.79
CA PRO A 97 22.38 0.61 -0.38
C PRO A 97 23.56 -0.22 0.16
N PHE A 98 24.81 0.08 -0.25
CA PHE A 98 26.03 -0.63 0.19
C PHE A 98 26.88 0.18 1.18
N ASP A 99 26.32 1.27 1.69
CA ASP A 99 26.95 2.30 2.51
C ASP A 99 26.84 2.07 4.01
N ALA A 100 25.87 1.26 4.44
CA ALA A 100 25.53 1.03 5.86
C ALA A 100 25.39 -0.46 6.18
N PRO A 101 25.33 -0.88 7.46
CA PRO A 101 25.03 -2.26 7.88
C PRO A 101 23.53 -2.60 7.88
N LEU A 102 23.21 -3.89 8.02
CA LEU A 102 21.83 -4.36 8.23
C LEU A 102 21.30 -3.86 9.57
N LEU A 103 20.33 -2.94 9.54
CA LEU A 103 19.65 -2.43 10.74
C LEU A 103 18.32 -3.15 11.03
N TYR A 104 17.81 -3.95 10.10
CA TYR A 104 16.54 -4.66 10.27
C TYR A 104 16.70 -5.91 11.16
N PRO A 105 15.67 -6.25 11.96
CA PRO A 105 15.71 -7.43 12.82
C PRO A 105 15.56 -8.72 12.00
N MET A 106 15.98 -9.86 12.58
CA MET A 106 16.00 -11.15 11.90
C MET A 106 14.67 -11.58 11.25
N PRO A 107 13.48 -11.27 11.81
CA PRO A 107 12.21 -11.55 11.13
C PRO A 107 12.09 -10.91 9.75
N ALA A 108 12.68 -9.73 9.51
CA ALA A 108 12.69 -9.11 8.19
C ALA A 108 13.52 -9.94 7.19
N VAL A 109 14.63 -10.51 7.64
CA VAL A 109 15.48 -11.42 6.85
C VAL A 109 14.71 -12.69 6.49
N VAL A 110 13.97 -13.26 7.44
CA VAL A 110 13.12 -14.44 7.21
C VAL A 110 12.03 -14.16 6.18
N ILE A 111 11.36 -13.00 6.27
CA ILE A 111 10.35 -12.58 5.28
C ILE A 111 10.97 -12.41 3.88
N ALA A 112 12.25 -12.02 3.80
CA ALA A 112 12.94 -11.85 2.53
C ALA A 112 13.44 -13.17 1.90
N LEU A 113 13.51 -14.28 2.65
CA LEU A 113 14.01 -15.58 2.15
C LEU A 113 13.34 -16.06 0.86
N PRO A 114 11.99 -16.04 0.71
CA PRO A 114 11.34 -16.51 -0.51
C PRO A 114 11.75 -15.69 -1.75
N PHE A 115 12.20 -14.45 -1.55
CA PHE A 115 12.59 -13.53 -2.61
C PHE A 115 14.10 -13.52 -2.86
N ALA A 116 14.91 -14.13 -1.98
CA ALA A 116 16.37 -14.10 -2.06
C ALA A 116 16.93 -14.77 -3.32
N LEU A 117 16.17 -15.70 -3.91
CA LEU A 117 16.49 -16.38 -5.18
C LEU A 117 16.33 -15.48 -6.41
N LEU A 118 15.57 -14.39 -6.29
CA LEU A 118 15.31 -13.47 -7.37
C LEU A 118 16.40 -12.37 -7.43
N PRO A 119 16.64 -11.78 -8.61
CA PRO A 119 17.34 -10.51 -8.74
C PRO A 119 16.68 -9.43 -7.88
N ALA A 120 17.46 -8.45 -7.38
CA ALA A 120 16.99 -7.45 -6.42
C ALA A 120 15.72 -6.70 -6.89
N TRP A 121 15.71 -6.16 -8.11
CA TRP A 121 14.53 -5.48 -8.63
C TRP A 121 13.29 -6.40 -8.68
N MET A 122 13.44 -7.66 -9.11
CA MET A 122 12.32 -8.62 -9.13
C MET A 122 11.84 -8.95 -7.72
N ALA A 123 12.77 -9.10 -6.77
CA ALA A 123 12.47 -9.34 -5.36
C ALA A 123 11.66 -8.18 -4.76
N GLY A 124 12.13 -6.94 -4.96
CA GLY A 124 11.46 -5.74 -4.48
C GLY A 124 10.08 -5.55 -5.11
N THR A 125 9.97 -5.72 -6.43
CA THR A 125 8.69 -5.68 -7.13
C THR A 125 7.72 -6.74 -6.64
N ALA A 126 8.16 -8.00 -6.52
CA ALA A 126 7.30 -9.09 -6.07
C ALA A 126 6.82 -8.86 -4.63
N PHE A 127 7.73 -8.46 -3.73
CA PHE A 127 7.39 -8.16 -2.34
C PHE A 127 6.38 -7.01 -2.25
N PHE A 128 6.61 -5.92 -2.99
CA PHE A 128 5.71 -4.76 -2.99
C PHE A 128 4.34 -5.08 -3.59
N ALA A 129 4.30 -5.76 -4.74
CA ALA A 129 3.07 -6.18 -5.40
C ALA A 129 2.22 -7.10 -4.52
N LEU A 130 2.85 -8.10 -3.87
CA LEU A 130 2.16 -9.02 -2.96
C LEU A 130 1.65 -8.29 -1.72
N SER A 131 2.43 -7.35 -1.17
CA SER A 131 2.02 -6.57 0.00
C SER A 131 0.82 -5.68 -0.32
N ALA A 132 0.86 -4.94 -1.43
CA ALA A 132 -0.22 -4.09 -1.89
C ALA A 132 -1.49 -4.88 -2.24
N GLY A 133 -1.33 -6.01 -2.95
CA GLY A 133 -2.44 -6.91 -3.28
C GLY A 133 -3.07 -7.53 -2.03
N THR A 134 -2.27 -7.97 -1.06
CA THR A 134 -2.75 -8.52 0.21
C THR A 134 -3.53 -7.47 1.01
N LEU A 135 -3.02 -6.24 1.09
CA LEU A 135 -3.72 -5.13 1.74
C LEU A 135 -5.06 -4.84 1.05
N ALA A 136 -5.07 -4.76 -0.28
CA ALA A 136 -6.29 -4.54 -1.06
C ALA A 136 -7.31 -5.67 -0.88
N TYR A 137 -6.87 -6.92 -0.81
CA TYR A 137 -7.74 -8.06 -0.50
C TYR A 137 -8.38 -7.91 0.88
N VAL A 138 -7.58 -7.56 1.90
CA VAL A 138 -8.09 -7.40 3.27
C VAL A 138 -9.10 -6.28 3.35
N ILE A 139 -8.89 -5.14 2.68
CA ILE A 139 -9.85 -4.04 2.64
C ILE A 139 -11.13 -4.46 1.91
N ALA A 140 -11.01 -5.07 0.73
CA ALA A 140 -12.18 -5.40 -0.08
C ALA A 140 -13.02 -6.57 0.45
N ARG A 141 -12.48 -7.42 1.33
CA ARG A 141 -13.25 -8.51 1.96
C ARG A 141 -13.96 -8.10 3.25
N THR A 142 -13.59 -6.96 3.85
CA THR A 142 -14.16 -6.48 5.11
C THR A 142 -15.36 -5.56 4.91
N GLU A 143 -15.57 -5.09 3.69
CA GLU A 143 -16.74 -4.33 3.23
C GLU A 143 -17.83 -5.28 2.68
#